data_AF-A0AAW0WIC9-F1
#
_entry.id   AF-A0AAW0WIC9-F1
#
_cell.length_a   1.000
_cell.length_b   1.000
_cell.length_c   1.000
_cell.angle_alpha   90.00
_cell.angle_beta   90.00
_cell.angle_gamma   90.00
#
_symmetry.space_group_name_H-M   'P 1'
#
loop_
_entity.id
_entity.type
_entity.pdbx_description
1 polymer ?
#
loop_
_entity_poly.entity_id
_entity_poly.type
_entity_poly.pdbx_seq_one_letter_code
_entity_poly.pdbx_strand_id
1 'polypeptide(L)'
;VPQPTFVPPAQNTVQEAPKEKKKRTRNPENWKKEKRKRAILAGQAYVNTKGELVGPRAIGPDCNCKNKCFLAVSDENRNAIFNGYYSLNSYDEQNAYLYGLIRRHDIQRKRKPVSERRTCSYKYYIRIKGKEIQVAHAESPVTGVQKGLCQYPWDIR
;
A
#
# COMPACT_ATOMS: atom_id res chain seq x y z
N VAL A 1 -39.55 28.82 -62.47
CA VAL A 1 -39.53 28.79 -60.98
C VAL A 1 -38.13 29.18 -60.54
N PRO A 2 -37.91 30.35 -59.92
CA PRO A 2 -36.60 30.69 -59.39
C PRO A 2 -36.36 29.95 -58.07
N GLN A 3 -35.18 29.34 -57.93
CA GLN A 3 -34.74 28.64 -56.72
C GLN A 3 -34.48 29.65 -55.59
N PRO A 4 -34.92 29.38 -54.35
CA PRO A 4 -34.62 30.25 -53.22
C PRO A 4 -33.14 30.17 -52.86
N THR A 5 -32.45 31.31 -52.87
CA THR A 5 -31.07 31.43 -52.41
C THR A 5 -31.03 31.31 -50.90
N PHE A 6 -30.43 30.23 -50.39
CA PHE A 6 -30.17 30.06 -48.97
C PHE A 6 -29.03 30.99 -48.54
N VAL A 7 -29.37 32.05 -47.80
CA VAL A 7 -28.39 32.92 -47.14
C VAL A 7 -28.05 32.26 -45.79
N PRO A 8 -26.82 31.75 -45.59
CA PRO A 8 -26.44 31.18 -44.30
C PRO A 8 -26.39 32.29 -43.24
N PRO A 9 -26.86 32.02 -42.00
CA PRO A 9 -26.85 33.01 -40.93
C PRO A 9 -25.42 33.34 -40.53
N ALA A 10 -25.14 34.65 -40.42
CA ALA A 10 -23.88 35.18 -39.94
C ALA A 10 -23.56 34.61 -38.55
N GLN A 11 -22.42 33.92 -38.44
CA GLN A 11 -21.91 33.42 -37.17
C GLN A 11 -21.39 34.61 -36.35
N ASN A 12 -22.17 35.03 -35.35
CA ASN A 12 -21.71 35.97 -34.33
C ASN A 12 -20.57 35.33 -33.53
N THR A 13 -19.34 35.77 -33.78
CA THR A 13 -18.18 35.44 -32.97
C THR A 13 -18.26 36.21 -31.66
N VAL A 14 -18.83 35.57 -30.64
CA VAL A 14 -18.77 36.07 -29.26
C VAL A 14 -17.30 36.03 -28.83
N GLN A 15 -16.65 37.20 -28.84
CA GLN A 15 -15.30 37.36 -28.33
C GLN A 15 -15.33 37.25 -26.80
N GLU A 16 -14.99 36.09 -26.26
CA GLU A 16 -14.79 35.90 -24.81
C GLU A 16 -13.65 36.80 -24.33
N ALA A 17 -13.96 37.69 -23.38
CA ALA A 17 -12.99 38.56 -22.74
C ALA A 17 -11.85 37.75 -22.08
N PRO A 18 -10.60 38.27 -22.05
CA PRO A 18 -9.46 37.56 -21.47
C PRO A 18 -9.71 37.32 -19.96
N LYS A 19 -9.97 36.06 -19.58
CA LYS A 19 -10.10 35.67 -18.17
C LYS A 19 -8.76 35.89 -17.48
N GLU A 20 -8.70 36.83 -16.53
CA GLU A 20 -7.52 37.09 -15.71
C GLU A 20 -7.04 35.79 -15.06
N LYS A 21 -5.76 35.44 -15.30
CA LYS A 21 -5.16 34.22 -14.76
C LYS A 21 -4.97 34.38 -13.25
N LYS A 22 -5.95 33.90 -12.48
CA LYS A 22 -5.83 33.78 -11.01
C LYS A 22 -4.59 32.94 -10.65
N LYS A 23 -3.82 33.39 -9.66
CA LYS A 23 -2.71 32.61 -9.09
C LYS A 23 -3.24 31.26 -8.62
N ARG A 24 -2.54 30.17 -8.94
CA ARG A 24 -2.97 28.80 -8.59
C ARG A 24 -3.03 28.64 -7.07
N THR A 25 -4.20 28.29 -6.53
CA THR A 25 -4.36 27.94 -5.11
C THR A 25 -3.71 26.59 -4.82
N ARG A 26 -2.99 26.49 -3.70
CA ARG A 26 -2.38 25.23 -3.25
C ARG A 26 -3.48 24.29 -2.75
N ASN A 27 -3.83 23.27 -3.54
CA ASN A 27 -4.76 22.21 -3.14
C ASN A 27 -4.02 20.87 -3.01
N PRO A 28 -3.47 20.55 -1.84
CA PRO A 28 -2.66 19.35 -1.63
C PRO A 28 -3.46 18.05 -1.77
N GLU A 29 -4.75 18.07 -1.43
CA GLU A 29 -5.61 16.88 -1.52
C GLU A 29 -5.84 16.41 -2.95
N ASN A 30 -5.82 17.36 -3.90
CA ASN A 30 -5.96 17.07 -5.32
C ASN A 30 -4.64 16.67 -6.00
N TRP A 31 -3.52 16.72 -5.30
CA TRP A 31 -2.25 16.28 -5.85
C TRP A 31 -2.26 14.77 -6.08
N LYS A 32 -1.89 14.36 -7.29
CA LYS A 32 -1.80 12.94 -7.70
C LYS A 32 -0.97 12.12 -6.70
N LYS A 33 0.10 12.71 -6.15
CA LYS A 33 0.96 12.07 -5.14
C LYS A 33 0.20 11.82 -3.83
N GLU A 34 -0.59 12.78 -3.37
CA GLU A 34 -1.31 12.68 -2.10
C GLU A 34 -2.50 11.71 -2.19
N LYS A 35 -3.26 11.77 -3.29
CA LYS A 35 -4.29 10.78 -3.61
C LYS A 35 -3.72 9.36 -3.63
N ARG A 36 -2.57 9.18 -4.28
CA ARG A 36 -1.88 7.88 -4.33
C ARG A 36 -1.43 7.42 -2.94
N LYS A 37 -0.83 8.29 -2.14
CA LYS A 37 -0.41 7.96 -0.76
C LYS A 37 -1.59 7.49 0.07
N ARG A 38 -2.72 8.21 0.03
CA ARG A 38 -3.92 7.84 0.75
C ARG A 38 -4.51 6.51 0.29
N ALA A 39 -4.56 6.28 -1.01
CA ALA A 39 -5.01 5.00 -1.56
C ALA A 39 -4.09 3.83 -1.14
N ILE A 40 -2.77 4.03 -1.15
CA ILE A 40 -1.81 3.02 -0.67
C ILE A 40 -2.01 2.72 0.82
N LEU A 41 -2.16 3.76 1.66
CA LEU A 41 -2.39 3.60 3.09
C LEU A 41 -3.69 2.84 3.37
N ALA A 42 -4.75 3.12 2.62
CA ALA A 42 -6.04 2.43 2.74
C ALA A 42 -6.07 1.06 2.05
N GLY A 43 -4.98 0.63 1.38
CA GLY A 43 -4.95 -0.63 0.64
C GLY A 43 -5.86 -0.64 -0.60
N GLN A 44 -6.26 0.51 -1.11
CA GLN A 44 -7.15 0.65 -2.27
C GLN A 44 -6.38 0.62 -3.59
N ALA A 45 -7.09 0.37 -4.68
CA ALA A 45 -6.52 0.47 -6.02
C ALA A 45 -6.02 1.88 -6.31
N TYR A 46 -4.90 2.00 -7.02
CA TYR A 46 -4.32 3.29 -7.36
C TYR A 46 -3.58 3.26 -8.69
N VAL A 47 -3.40 4.43 -9.30
CA VAL A 47 -2.63 4.58 -10.53
C VAL A 47 -1.17 4.94 -10.21
N ASN A 48 -0.25 4.13 -10.72
CA ASN A 48 1.19 4.34 -10.53
C ASN A 48 1.71 5.56 -11.31
N THR A 49 2.96 5.96 -11.12
CA THR A 49 3.60 7.03 -11.91
C THR A 49 3.64 6.70 -13.40
N LYS A 50 3.72 5.41 -13.75
CA LYS A 50 3.68 4.90 -15.13
C LYS A 50 2.29 4.93 -15.77
N GLY A 51 1.23 5.26 -15.03
CA GLY A 51 -0.16 5.24 -15.52
C GLY A 51 -0.86 3.89 -15.40
N GLU A 52 -0.20 2.86 -14.91
CA GLU A 52 -0.78 1.53 -14.70
C GLU A 52 -1.67 1.49 -13.45
N LEU A 53 -2.80 0.79 -13.54
CA LEU A 53 -3.70 0.54 -12.41
C LEU A 53 -3.15 -0.62 -11.56
N VAL A 54 -2.81 -0.32 -10.31
CA VAL A 54 -2.49 -1.31 -9.28
C VAL A 54 -3.78 -1.64 -8.55
N GLY A 55 -4.15 -2.92 -8.50
CA GLY A 55 -5.36 -3.39 -7.81
C GLY A 55 -5.33 -3.16 -6.29
N PRO A 56 -6.48 -3.32 -5.61
CA PRO A 56 -6.55 -3.20 -4.16
C PRO A 56 -5.75 -4.33 -3.51
N ARG A 57 -5.31 -4.08 -2.27
CA ARG A 57 -4.72 -5.11 -1.41
C ARG A 57 -5.82 -6.08 -0.98
N ALA A 58 -5.46 -7.35 -0.93
CA ALA A 58 -6.33 -8.43 -0.48
C ALA A 58 -5.50 -9.42 0.33
N ILE A 59 -6.19 -10.25 1.11
CA ILE A 59 -5.58 -11.37 1.82
C ILE A 59 -5.05 -12.35 0.78
N GLY A 60 -3.80 -12.80 0.97
CA GLY A 60 -3.13 -13.73 0.07
C GLY A 60 -3.74 -15.14 0.10
N PRO A 61 -3.42 -15.99 -0.89
CA PRO A 61 -3.88 -17.37 -0.93
C PRO A 61 -3.25 -18.20 0.20
N ASP A 62 -3.89 -19.34 0.48
CA ASP A 62 -3.45 -20.31 1.47
C ASP A 62 -1.98 -20.69 1.29
N CYS A 63 -1.17 -20.47 2.33
CA CYS A 63 0.25 -20.77 2.30
C CYS A 63 0.54 -22.15 2.89
N ASN A 64 1.32 -22.96 2.16
CA ASN A 64 1.78 -24.29 2.62
C ASN A 64 3.02 -24.22 3.52
N CYS A 65 3.08 -23.23 4.41
CA CYS A 65 4.25 -23.01 5.27
C CYS A 65 4.29 -24.01 6.43
N LYS A 66 5.48 -24.23 7.00
CA LYS A 66 5.69 -25.13 8.16
C LYS A 66 4.83 -24.77 9.36
N ASN A 67 4.51 -23.49 9.52
CA ASN A 67 3.71 -22.97 10.63
C ASN A 67 2.20 -23.09 10.39
N LYS A 68 1.78 -23.59 9.21
CA LYS A 68 0.37 -23.79 8.84
C LYS A 68 -0.51 -22.58 9.19
N CYS A 69 -0.06 -21.37 8.84
CA CYS A 69 -0.67 -20.12 9.32
C CYS A 69 -2.17 -20.02 9.01
N PHE A 70 -2.61 -20.56 7.88
CA PHE A 70 -4.03 -20.57 7.49
C PHE A 70 -4.85 -21.52 8.37
N LEU A 71 -4.30 -22.66 8.77
CA LEU A 71 -4.99 -23.54 9.72
C LEU A 71 -4.98 -22.99 11.15
N ALA A 72 -3.91 -22.27 11.53
CA ALA A 72 -3.77 -21.70 12.87
C ALA A 72 -4.62 -20.44 13.09
N VAL A 73 -5.01 -19.75 12.02
CA VAL A 73 -5.73 -18.47 12.08
C VAL A 73 -7.01 -18.59 11.28
N SER A 74 -8.17 -18.45 11.93
CA SER A 74 -9.45 -18.44 11.22
C SER A 74 -9.57 -17.26 10.26
N ASP A 75 -10.36 -17.43 9.21
CA ASP A 75 -10.59 -16.40 8.18
C ASP A 75 -11.12 -15.10 8.79
N GLU A 76 -12.01 -15.19 9.78
CA GLU A 76 -12.52 -14.03 10.53
C GLU A 76 -11.40 -13.21 11.17
N ASN A 77 -10.45 -13.88 11.84
CA ASN A 77 -9.32 -13.20 12.47
C ASN A 77 -8.38 -12.59 11.43
N ARG A 78 -8.19 -13.25 10.27
CA ARG A 78 -7.37 -12.68 9.19
C ARG A 78 -8.00 -11.41 8.64
N ASN A 79 -9.30 -11.43 8.38
CA ASN A 79 -10.06 -10.25 7.95
C ASN A 79 -10.03 -9.14 9.00
N ALA A 80 -10.17 -9.47 10.28
CA ALA A 80 -10.07 -8.48 11.36
C ALA A 80 -8.68 -7.82 11.41
N ILE A 81 -7.61 -8.61 11.30
CA ILE A 81 -6.24 -8.09 11.27
C ILE A 81 -5.99 -7.25 10.03
N PHE A 82 -6.45 -7.72 8.86
CA PHE A 82 -6.32 -7.02 7.58
C PHE A 82 -7.02 -5.65 7.64
N ASN A 83 -8.30 -5.65 8.03
CA ASN A 83 -9.10 -4.44 8.14
C ASN A 83 -8.54 -3.49 9.22
N GLY A 84 -8.10 -4.03 10.36
CA GLY A 84 -7.48 -3.24 11.42
C GLY A 84 -6.19 -2.56 10.95
N TYR A 85 -5.36 -3.24 10.16
CA TYR A 85 -4.13 -2.65 9.61
C TYR A 85 -4.43 -1.52 8.61
N TYR A 86 -5.36 -1.73 7.67
CA TYR A 86 -5.72 -0.72 6.67
C TYR A 86 -6.64 0.40 7.19
N SER A 87 -7.19 0.25 8.40
CA SER A 87 -7.89 1.34 9.11
C SER A 87 -6.96 2.38 9.73
N LEU A 88 -5.65 2.11 9.79
CA LEU A 88 -4.65 3.03 10.31
C LEU A 88 -4.43 4.19 9.33
N ASN A 89 -4.39 5.42 9.85
CA ASN A 89 -4.42 6.64 9.05
C ASN A 89 -3.03 7.14 8.66
N SER A 90 -1.99 6.65 9.32
CA SER A 90 -0.60 7.07 9.07
C SER A 90 0.30 5.89 8.71
N TYR A 91 1.30 6.17 7.88
CA TYR A 91 2.39 5.25 7.59
C TYR A 91 3.14 4.84 8.86
N ASP A 92 3.30 5.78 9.79
CA ASP A 92 4.03 5.54 11.04
C ASP A 92 3.25 4.63 11.98
N GLU A 93 1.92 4.77 12.03
CA GLU A 93 1.03 3.86 12.77
C GLU A 93 1.11 2.44 12.20
N GLN A 94 1.05 2.30 10.87
CA GLN A 94 1.19 1.01 10.20
C GLN A 94 2.56 0.36 10.50
N ASN A 95 3.65 1.14 10.46
CA ASN A 95 4.97 0.64 10.80
C ASN A 95 5.09 0.26 12.27
N ALA A 96 4.59 1.09 13.19
CA ALA A 96 4.59 0.82 14.62
C ALA A 96 3.84 -0.50 14.92
N TYR A 97 2.69 -0.71 14.27
CA TYR A 97 1.95 -1.96 14.34
C TYR A 97 2.82 -3.14 13.87
N LEU A 98 3.43 -3.06 12.69
CA LEU A 98 4.29 -4.12 12.15
C LEU A 98 5.50 -4.40 13.05
N TYR A 99 6.16 -3.37 13.58
CA TYR A 99 7.29 -3.53 14.50
C TYR A 99 6.88 -4.21 15.80
N GLY A 100 5.67 -3.94 16.30
CA GLY A 100 5.11 -4.61 17.48
C GLY A 100 4.91 -6.13 17.30
N LEU A 101 4.85 -6.60 16.05
CA LEU A 101 4.70 -8.00 15.67
C LEU A 101 6.03 -8.71 15.39
N ILE A 102 7.15 -7.98 15.39
CA ILE A 102 8.48 -8.53 15.10
C ILE A 102 9.23 -8.76 16.42
N ARG A 103 9.84 -9.95 16.57
CA ARG A 103 10.74 -10.26 17.68
C ARG A 103 12.11 -10.61 17.16
N ARG A 104 13.13 -10.04 17.80
CA ARG A 104 14.53 -10.41 17.60
C ARG A 104 14.83 -11.68 18.40
N HIS A 105 15.47 -12.64 17.76
CA HIS A 105 15.95 -13.90 18.34
C HIS A 105 17.44 -14.03 18.06
N ASP A 106 18.23 -14.29 19.09
CA ASP A 106 19.66 -14.53 18.91
C ASP A 106 19.92 -15.94 18.38
N ILE A 107 20.97 -16.06 17.57
CA ILE A 107 21.30 -17.31 16.89
C ILE A 107 21.89 -18.31 17.88
N GLN A 108 21.12 -19.35 18.19
CA GLN A 108 21.51 -20.40 19.14
C GLN A 108 22.57 -21.36 18.58
N ARG A 109 22.63 -21.54 17.26
CA ARG A 109 23.59 -22.46 16.61
C ARG A 109 24.23 -21.84 15.38
N LYS A 110 25.55 -21.69 15.41
CA LYS A 110 26.37 -21.35 14.24
C LYS A 110 26.87 -22.65 13.60
N ARG A 111 26.51 -22.92 12.34
CA ARG A 111 26.98 -24.11 11.59
C ARG A 111 28.43 -23.97 11.10
N LYS A 112 28.95 -22.75 11.02
CA LYS A 112 30.35 -22.44 10.67
C LYS A 112 30.88 -21.39 11.66
N PRO A 113 32.12 -21.53 12.15
CA PRO A 113 32.69 -20.60 13.14
C PRO A 113 32.97 -19.19 12.58
N VAL A 114 33.08 -19.04 11.25
CA VAL A 114 33.65 -17.83 10.60
C VAL A 114 32.61 -16.81 10.11
N SER A 115 31.31 -17.08 10.22
CA SER A 115 30.29 -16.16 9.68
C SER A 115 29.79 -15.19 10.76
N GLU A 116 30.38 -14.00 10.82
CA GLU A 116 29.90 -12.87 11.64
C GLU A 116 28.71 -12.12 11.02
N ARG A 117 28.38 -12.42 9.76
CA ARG A 117 27.38 -11.68 8.96
C ARG A 117 25.94 -11.76 9.49
N ARG A 118 25.57 -12.83 10.20
CA ARG A 118 24.25 -12.97 10.82
C ARG A 118 24.44 -13.13 12.32
N THR A 119 23.98 -12.14 13.07
CA THR A 119 24.05 -12.08 14.54
C THR A 119 22.70 -12.38 15.19
N CYS A 120 21.59 -12.09 14.50
CA CYS A 120 20.24 -12.34 14.97
C CYS A 120 19.32 -12.80 13.84
N SER A 121 18.15 -13.30 14.21
CA SER A 121 17.05 -13.68 13.33
C SER A 121 15.79 -12.98 13.81
N TYR A 122 14.97 -12.50 12.89
CA TYR A 122 13.67 -11.92 13.21
C TYR A 122 12.57 -12.95 12.97
N LYS A 123 11.67 -13.08 13.94
CA LYS A 123 10.46 -13.89 13.85
C LYS A 123 9.24 -12.98 13.92
N TYR A 124 8.20 -13.36 13.21
CA TYR A 124 6.97 -12.59 13.07
C TYR A 124 5.85 -13.29 13.82
N TYR A 125 5.02 -12.49 14.48
CA TYR A 125 3.92 -12.96 15.30
C TYR A 125 2.66 -12.21 14.96
N ILE A 126 1.51 -12.81 15.23
CA ILE A 126 0.22 -12.14 15.21
C ILE A 126 -0.45 -12.37 16.56
N ARG A 127 -1.23 -11.39 17.02
CA ARG A 127 -1.93 -11.45 18.30
C ARG A 127 -3.40 -11.74 18.06
N ILE A 128 -3.89 -12.86 18.58
CA ILE A 128 -5.30 -13.27 18.48
C ILE A 128 -5.77 -13.67 19.87
N LYS A 129 -6.81 -13.00 20.38
CA LYS A 129 -7.42 -13.30 21.70
C LYS A 129 -6.38 -13.42 22.84
N GLY A 130 -5.38 -12.53 22.84
CA GLY A 130 -4.29 -12.52 23.82
C GLY A 130 -3.20 -13.57 23.62
N LYS A 131 -3.27 -14.40 22.57
CA LYS A 131 -2.23 -15.38 22.21
C LYS A 131 -1.39 -14.88 21.04
N GLU A 132 -0.08 -15.06 21.14
CA GLU A 132 0.86 -14.79 20.04
C GLU A 132 1.08 -16.06 19.21
N ILE A 133 0.76 -16.01 17.92
CA ILE A 133 0.97 -17.10 16.96
C ILE A 133 2.11 -16.71 16.03
N GLN A 134 3.11 -17.58 15.90
CA GLN A 134 4.23 -17.34 15.00
C GLN A 134 3.82 -17.58 13.54
N VAL A 135 4.07 -16.59 12.68
CA VAL A 135 3.80 -16.67 11.24
C VAL A 135 5.10 -16.71 10.42
N ALA A 136 5.04 -17.30 9.23
CA ALA A 136 6.20 -17.40 8.34
C ALA A 136 6.52 -16.06 7.66
N HIS A 137 7.80 -15.87 7.30
CA HIS A 137 8.34 -14.68 6.60
C HIS A 137 7.83 -14.50 5.16
N ALA A 138 7.13 -15.49 4.60
CA ALA A 138 6.59 -15.37 3.25
C ALA A 138 5.40 -14.41 3.27
N GLU A 139 5.58 -13.26 2.59
CA GLU A 139 4.56 -12.25 2.24
C GLU A 139 3.34 -12.32 3.14
N SER A 140 3.39 -11.66 4.30
CA SER A 140 2.34 -11.69 5.33
C SER A 140 0.94 -11.77 4.69
N PRO A 141 0.36 -12.98 4.53
CA PRO A 141 -0.82 -13.16 3.70
C PRO A 141 -2.02 -12.45 4.34
N VAL A 142 -1.90 -12.24 5.65
CA VAL A 142 -2.87 -11.62 6.55
C VAL A 142 -2.88 -10.10 6.46
N THR A 143 -1.76 -9.45 6.12
CA THR A 143 -1.70 -7.98 6.00
C THR A 143 -1.59 -7.51 4.55
N GLY A 144 -1.40 -8.42 3.58
CA GLY A 144 -1.24 -8.08 2.17
C GLY A 144 0.00 -7.21 1.87
N VAL A 145 0.96 -7.17 2.80
CA VAL A 145 2.15 -6.33 2.69
C VAL A 145 3.21 -7.05 1.84
N GLN A 146 3.36 -6.61 0.60
CA GLN A 146 4.55 -6.88 -0.21
C GLN A 146 5.64 -5.86 0.14
N LYS A 147 6.52 -6.18 1.09
CA LYS A 147 7.88 -5.62 1.10
C LYS A 147 8.87 -6.64 1.63
N GLY A 148 9.84 -6.98 0.78
CA GLY A 148 11.10 -7.57 1.19
C GLY A 148 11.77 -6.69 2.25
N LEU A 149 11.77 -7.15 3.49
CA LEU A 149 12.62 -6.62 4.55
C LEU A 149 14.04 -7.17 4.36
N CYS A 150 14.66 -6.80 3.24
CA CYS A 150 16.10 -6.84 3.03
C CYS A 150 16.52 -5.89 1.89
N GLN A 151 15.98 -4.67 1.86
CA GLN A 151 16.53 -3.57 1.05
C GLN A 151 16.08 -2.23 1.62
N TYR A 152 16.63 -1.89 2.78
CA TYR A 152 16.91 -0.49 3.10
C TYR A 152 18.38 -0.25 2.74
N PRO A 153 18.69 0.27 1.54
CA PRO A 153 19.80 1.18 1.43
C PRO A 153 19.38 2.46 2.16
N TRP A 154 20.20 2.85 3.11
CA TRP A 154 20.33 4.24 3.53
C TRP A 154 20.46 5.09 2.26
N ASP A 155 19.43 5.88 1.93
CA ASP A 155 19.51 7.14 1.20
C ASP A 155 18.10 7.63 0.81
N ILE A 156 17.60 8.58 1.57
CA ILE A 156 16.61 9.55 1.09
C ILE A 156 17.30 10.92 1.20
N ARG A 157 17.89 11.34 0.08
CA ARG A 157 17.99 12.73 -0.35
C ARG A 157 17.35 12.85 -1.71
#